data_AF-A0A975RDC9-F1
#
_entry.id   AF-A0A975RDC9-F1
#
_cell.length_a   1.000
_cell.length_b   1.000
_cell.length_c   1.000
_cell.angle_alpha   90.00
_cell.angle_beta   90.00
_cell.angle_gamma   90.00
#
_symmetry.space_group_name_H-M   'P 1'
#
loop_
_entity.id
_entity.type
_entity.pdbx_description
1 polymer ?
#
loop_
_entity_poly.entity_id
_entity_poly.type
_entity_poly.pdbx_seq_one_letter_code
_entity_poly.pdbx_strand_id
1 'polypeptide(L)'
;MPTPARDRRDACPGVYATHPAADGALARVRLPGGRVSAAQLVALASVAAEFGDGALHLTSRANLQLRGLPDGDPRVVERLGAAGLLPSPTHERVRNFLASPVGGGLVDVRPLVRSLDETVCAVPALANLPGRFLFALDSGRGDLSGERADLGWQALTPDYGAILFDGSDSGLRVPASAAAGALARLAVVFTEIRGDAWRVRELPDDAPLIEAGRALRAARVPPRRLPSTRVELGEHGEELCVAPPLGVLSANDAYLLASLAGEVTITPWRSVVLPDASVAPRLEGFLTSQDAPGAGVSACIGRPGCSRALADVRALAAKALEPGLTAHFSGCDRRCGAPRGPHRDVLATAGGYLVDGAWVSTVDLLESLHGKGAE
;
A
#
# COMPACT_ATOMS: atom_id res chain seq x y z
N MET A 1 15.76 -8.15 -16.23
CA MET A 1 15.22 -9.53 -16.37
C MET A 1 14.11 -9.48 -17.41
N PRO A 2 14.04 -10.42 -18.36
CA PRO A 2 12.94 -10.47 -19.31
C PRO A 2 11.61 -10.62 -18.58
N THR A 3 10.59 -9.88 -19.02
CA THR A 3 9.23 -9.96 -18.47
C THR A 3 8.72 -11.39 -18.68
N PRO A 4 8.38 -12.15 -17.63
CA PRO A 4 7.86 -13.50 -17.80
C PRO A 4 6.56 -13.43 -18.62
N ALA A 5 6.36 -14.38 -19.55
CA ALA A 5 5.15 -14.48 -20.34
C ALA A 5 3.92 -14.52 -19.41
N ARG A 6 2.94 -13.67 -19.67
CA ARG A 6 1.76 -13.49 -18.81
C ARG A 6 0.54 -14.09 -19.50
N ASP A 7 -0.11 -15.03 -18.83
CA ASP A 7 -1.30 -15.74 -19.33
C ASP A 7 -2.61 -14.98 -19.06
N ARG A 8 -2.59 -13.92 -18.23
CA ARG A 8 -3.79 -13.26 -17.73
C ARG A 8 -3.73 -11.74 -17.82
N ARG A 9 -4.86 -11.15 -18.18
CA ARG A 9 -5.11 -9.71 -18.07
C ARG A 9 -4.96 -9.25 -16.60
N ASP A 10 -4.55 -8.00 -16.45
CA ASP A 10 -4.58 -7.36 -15.13
C ASP A 10 -6.00 -7.42 -14.54
N ALA A 11 -6.09 -7.70 -13.24
CA ALA A 11 -7.36 -7.82 -12.52
C ALA A 11 -7.19 -7.30 -11.09
N CYS A 12 -6.77 -6.04 -10.98
CA CYS A 12 -6.83 -5.35 -9.70
C CYS A 12 -8.31 -5.27 -9.26
N PRO A 13 -8.67 -5.79 -8.07
CA PRO A 13 -10.03 -5.65 -7.56
C PRO A 13 -10.33 -4.16 -7.34
N GLY A 14 -11.52 -3.74 -7.74
CA GLY A 14 -12.13 -2.46 -7.37
C GLY A 14 -13.40 -2.71 -6.55
N VAL A 15 -14.28 -1.70 -6.48
CA VAL A 15 -15.57 -1.85 -5.80
C VAL A 15 -16.66 -2.23 -6.80
N TYR A 16 -16.59 -1.71 -8.03
CA TYR A 16 -17.49 -2.13 -9.12
C TYR A 16 -17.05 -3.47 -9.73
N ALA A 17 -15.74 -3.73 -9.79
CA ALA A 17 -15.16 -4.98 -10.27
C ALA A 17 -14.48 -5.74 -9.12
N THR A 18 -15.30 -6.46 -8.35
CA THR A 18 -14.83 -7.38 -7.30
C THR A 18 -13.96 -8.49 -7.87
N HIS A 19 -13.14 -9.10 -7.01
CA HIS A 19 -12.40 -10.30 -7.34
C HIS A 19 -12.96 -11.51 -6.57
N PRO A 20 -13.28 -12.63 -7.23
CA PRO A 20 -13.64 -13.84 -6.53
C PRO A 20 -12.48 -14.35 -5.66
N ALA A 21 -12.73 -14.57 -4.37
CA ALA A 21 -11.80 -15.23 -3.46
C ALA A 21 -12.50 -16.41 -2.74
N ALA A 22 -11.75 -17.15 -1.93
CA ALA A 22 -12.27 -18.37 -1.31
C ALA A 22 -13.23 -18.07 -0.14
N ASP A 23 -13.08 -16.91 0.49
CA ASP A 23 -13.95 -16.40 1.55
C ASP A 23 -15.18 -15.66 1.02
N GLY A 24 -15.24 -15.35 -0.28
CA GLY A 24 -16.25 -14.50 -0.90
C GLY A 24 -15.61 -13.48 -1.83
N ALA A 25 -16.39 -12.53 -2.33
CA ALA A 25 -15.88 -11.46 -3.16
C ALA A 25 -14.97 -10.51 -2.37
N LEU A 26 -13.93 -10.04 -3.04
CA LEU A 26 -12.93 -9.11 -2.54
C LEU A 26 -13.12 -7.76 -3.24
N ALA A 27 -13.34 -6.70 -2.46
CA ALA A 27 -13.33 -5.32 -2.94
C ALA A 27 -12.13 -4.57 -2.35
N ARG A 28 -11.46 -3.77 -3.17
CA ARG A 28 -10.41 -2.86 -2.69
C ARG A 28 -10.89 -1.42 -2.84
N VAL A 29 -10.88 -0.71 -1.73
CA VAL A 29 -11.24 0.71 -1.68
C VAL A 29 -9.97 1.53 -1.87
N ARG A 30 -9.99 2.40 -2.86
CA ARG A 30 -8.88 3.30 -3.17
C ARG A 30 -8.96 4.54 -2.28
N LEU A 31 -7.83 4.88 -1.64
CA LEU A 31 -7.74 5.99 -0.71
C LEU A 31 -6.59 6.90 -1.15
N PRO A 32 -6.81 7.89 -2.03
CA PRO A 32 -5.74 8.77 -2.50
C PRO A 32 -4.97 9.39 -1.32
N GLY A 33 -3.65 9.15 -1.27
CA GLY A 33 -2.79 9.58 -0.16
C GLY A 33 -2.98 8.82 1.15
N GLY A 34 -3.77 7.75 1.16
CA GLY A 34 -4.10 6.94 2.33
C GLY A 34 -5.18 7.52 3.24
N ARG A 35 -5.75 8.68 2.91
CA ARG A 35 -6.62 9.45 3.82
C ARG A 35 -8.03 8.86 3.90
N VAL A 36 -8.55 8.75 5.12
CA VAL A 36 -9.91 8.25 5.39
C VAL A 36 -10.54 9.09 6.49
N SER A 37 -11.69 9.69 6.21
CA SER A 37 -12.44 10.43 7.23
C SER A 37 -13.09 9.49 8.25
N ALA A 38 -13.43 10.02 9.43
CA ALA A 38 -14.18 9.29 10.44
C ALA A 38 -15.48 8.68 9.88
N ALA A 39 -16.24 9.46 9.11
CA ALA A 39 -17.48 8.99 8.48
C ALA A 39 -17.24 7.85 7.47
N GLN A 40 -16.13 7.92 6.71
CA GLN A 40 -15.73 6.87 5.79
C GLN A 40 -15.30 5.59 6.52
N LEU A 41 -14.54 5.70 7.62
CA LEU A 41 -14.19 4.56 8.47
C LEU A 41 -15.44 3.87 9.03
N VAL A 42 -16.40 4.65 9.54
CA VAL A 42 -17.68 4.13 10.05
C VAL A 42 -18.45 3.39 8.95
N ALA A 43 -18.53 3.96 7.75
CA ALA A 43 -19.19 3.32 6.62
C ALA A 43 -18.51 2.02 6.20
N LEU A 44 -17.17 2.01 6.13
CA LEU A 44 -16.38 0.82 5.83
C LEU A 44 -16.58 -0.28 6.89
N ALA A 45 -16.52 0.07 8.16
CA ALA A 45 -16.71 -0.85 9.28
C ALA A 45 -18.11 -1.47 9.27
N SER A 46 -19.14 -0.66 9.02
CA SER A 46 -20.53 -1.13 8.89
C SER A 46 -20.68 -2.09 7.70
N VAL A 47 -20.13 -1.76 6.54
CA VAL A 47 -20.17 -2.64 5.37
C VAL A 47 -19.43 -3.95 5.62
N ALA A 48 -18.24 -3.91 6.23
CA ALA A 48 -17.48 -5.10 6.57
C ALA A 48 -18.25 -6.00 7.54
N ALA A 49 -18.88 -5.43 8.57
CA ALA A 49 -19.65 -6.16 9.57
C ALA A 49 -20.94 -6.79 9.03
N GLU A 50 -21.65 -6.10 8.12
CA GLU A 50 -22.93 -6.58 7.59
C GLU A 50 -22.78 -7.54 6.40
N PHE A 51 -21.83 -7.27 5.51
CA PHE A 51 -21.71 -7.98 4.24
C PHE A 51 -20.46 -8.83 4.10
N GLY A 52 -19.45 -8.62 4.95
CA GLY A 52 -18.13 -9.22 4.81
C GLY A 52 -17.72 -10.08 6.01
N ASP A 53 -16.42 -10.18 6.21
CA ASP A 53 -15.81 -10.91 7.32
C ASP A 53 -15.66 -10.07 8.61
N GLY A 54 -16.27 -8.89 8.67
CA GLY A 54 -16.22 -8.00 9.84
C GLY A 54 -14.92 -7.21 9.99
N ALA A 55 -14.00 -7.27 9.02
CA ALA A 55 -12.69 -6.63 9.12
C ALA A 55 -12.35 -5.72 7.92
N LEU A 56 -11.46 -4.76 8.16
CA LEU A 56 -10.78 -3.96 7.15
C LEU A 56 -9.32 -4.38 7.09
N HIS A 57 -8.85 -4.83 5.93
CA HIS A 57 -7.45 -5.21 5.78
C HIS A 57 -6.64 -4.09 5.12
N LEU A 58 -5.61 -3.64 5.81
CA LEU A 58 -4.65 -2.68 5.29
C LEU A 58 -3.77 -3.37 4.24
N THR A 59 -3.45 -2.61 3.20
CA THR A 59 -2.65 -3.12 2.07
C THR A 59 -1.31 -2.40 1.97
N SER A 60 -0.36 -3.01 1.27
CA SER A 60 0.97 -2.41 1.04
C SER A 60 0.98 -1.18 0.11
N ARG A 61 -0.18 -0.56 -0.10
CA ARG A 61 -0.40 0.54 -1.05
C ARG A 61 -1.34 1.60 -0.47
N ALA A 62 -1.39 1.70 0.86
CA ALA A 62 -2.22 2.67 1.57
C ALA A 62 -3.72 2.58 1.21
N ASN A 63 -4.21 1.40 0.81
CA ASN A 63 -5.62 1.12 0.57
C ASN A 63 -6.19 0.22 1.66
N LEU A 64 -7.52 0.23 1.76
CA LEU A 64 -8.29 -0.73 2.54
C LEU A 64 -8.93 -1.79 1.65
N GLN A 65 -9.17 -2.95 2.23
CA GLN A 65 -9.71 -4.11 1.53
C GLN A 65 -10.82 -4.74 2.35
N LEU A 66 -11.97 -4.91 1.72
CA LEU A 66 -13.13 -5.64 2.23
C LEU A 66 -13.11 -7.05 1.64
N ARG A 67 -13.45 -8.04 2.46
CA ARG A 67 -13.45 -9.45 2.07
C ARG A 67 -14.71 -10.14 2.55
N GLY A 68 -14.95 -11.33 2.02
CA GLY A 68 -16.14 -12.11 2.34
C GLY A 68 -17.43 -11.53 1.78
N LEU A 69 -17.34 -10.60 0.82
CA LEU A 69 -18.51 -9.91 0.31
C LEU A 69 -19.37 -10.84 -0.56
N PRO A 70 -20.70 -10.63 -0.61
CA PRO A 70 -21.52 -11.15 -1.69
C PRO A 70 -21.05 -10.56 -3.03
N ASP A 71 -20.94 -11.39 -4.07
CA ASP A 71 -20.44 -10.95 -5.37
C ASP A 71 -21.44 -10.03 -6.08
N GLY A 72 -21.00 -8.81 -6.40
CA GLY A 72 -21.81 -7.83 -7.13
C GLY A 72 -23.02 -7.26 -6.37
N ASP A 73 -23.06 -7.32 -5.04
CA ASP A 73 -24.19 -6.76 -4.27
C ASP A 73 -24.28 -5.23 -4.42
N PRO A 74 -25.37 -4.71 -5.03
CA PRO A 74 -25.50 -3.28 -5.28
C PRO A 74 -25.56 -2.45 -3.99
N ARG A 75 -25.97 -3.03 -2.86
CA ARG A 75 -26.04 -2.33 -1.56
C ARG A 75 -24.65 -1.97 -1.04
N VAL A 76 -23.65 -2.82 -1.31
CA VAL A 76 -22.24 -2.54 -0.96
C VAL A 76 -21.74 -1.35 -1.76
N VAL A 77 -21.99 -1.36 -3.07
CA VAL A 77 -21.61 -0.26 -3.97
C VAL A 77 -22.31 1.03 -3.56
N GLU A 78 -23.63 1.00 -3.34
CA GLU A 78 -24.42 2.17 -2.95
C GLU A 78 -23.92 2.80 -1.64
N ARG A 79 -23.67 1.99 -0.59
CA ARG A 79 -23.19 2.50 0.71
C ARG A 79 -21.78 3.10 0.61
N LEU A 80 -20.87 2.44 -0.10
CA LEU A 80 -19.53 2.98 -0.31
C LEU A 80 -19.57 4.24 -1.20
N GLY A 81 -20.49 4.30 -2.16
CA GLY A 81 -20.76 5.48 -2.99
C GLY A 81 -21.26 6.66 -2.18
N ALA A 82 -22.27 6.44 -1.34
CA ALA A 82 -22.82 7.46 -0.45
C ALA A 82 -21.77 8.02 0.53
N ALA A 83 -20.79 7.19 0.93
CA ALA A 83 -19.66 7.61 1.77
C ALA A 83 -18.52 8.30 0.99
N GLY A 84 -18.64 8.47 -0.32
CA GLY A 84 -17.60 9.07 -1.17
C GLY A 84 -16.33 8.20 -1.31
N LEU A 85 -16.47 6.87 -1.18
CA LEU A 85 -15.36 5.91 -1.26
C LEU A 85 -15.23 5.23 -2.62
N LEU A 86 -16.13 5.54 -3.55
CA LEU A 86 -16.00 5.11 -4.94
C LEU A 86 -15.13 6.11 -5.68
N PRO A 87 -13.92 5.73 -6.11
CA PRO A 87 -13.17 6.55 -7.06
C PRO A 87 -13.96 6.66 -8.38
N SER A 88 -13.47 7.49 -9.31
CA SER A 88 -14.02 7.57 -10.67
C SER A 88 -14.31 6.17 -11.23
N PRO A 89 -15.55 5.85 -11.67
CA PRO A 89 -15.92 4.51 -12.13
C PRO A 89 -15.02 3.99 -13.26
N THR A 90 -14.54 4.90 -14.11
CA THR A 90 -13.66 4.57 -15.24
C THR A 90 -12.20 4.34 -14.81
N HIS A 91 -11.78 4.89 -13.67
CA HIS A 91 -10.40 4.84 -13.19
C HIS A 91 -10.22 4.05 -11.89
N GLU A 92 -11.23 3.32 -11.41
CA GLU A 92 -11.15 2.60 -10.11
C GLU A 92 -9.98 1.60 -10.06
N ARG A 93 -9.59 1.08 -11.23
CA ARG A 93 -8.51 0.10 -11.39
C ARG A 93 -7.12 0.73 -11.43
N VAL A 94 -7.05 2.03 -11.69
CA VAL A 94 -5.83 2.79 -11.49
C VAL A 94 -5.51 2.71 -10.00
N ARG A 95 -4.33 2.20 -9.68
CA ARG A 95 -3.87 2.01 -8.30
C ARG A 95 -3.85 3.33 -7.53
N ASN A 96 -3.69 3.18 -6.22
CA ASN A 96 -3.63 4.29 -5.30
C ASN A 96 -2.45 5.24 -5.56
N PHE A 97 -2.52 6.44 -4.98
CA PHE A 97 -1.40 7.37 -4.89
C PHE A 97 -0.84 7.34 -3.48
N LEU A 98 0.44 7.02 -3.34
CA LEU A 98 1.11 7.12 -2.06
C LEU A 98 1.46 8.58 -1.78
N ALA A 99 1.33 8.98 -0.52
CA ALA A 99 1.74 10.29 -0.03
C ALA A 99 2.51 10.13 1.28
N SER A 100 3.47 11.02 1.55
CA SER A 100 4.11 11.08 2.88
C SER A 100 3.01 11.17 3.95
N PRO A 101 2.92 10.18 4.87
CA PRO A 101 1.74 10.05 5.72
C PRO A 101 1.82 10.87 7.01
N VAL A 102 2.99 11.42 7.31
CA VAL A 102 3.27 12.31 8.45
C VAL A 102 3.81 13.64 7.94
N GLY A 103 3.64 14.69 8.74
CA GLY A 103 4.17 16.02 8.54
C GLY A 103 5.69 16.13 8.74
N GLY A 104 6.17 17.37 8.90
CA GLY A 104 7.59 17.65 9.12
C GLY A 104 8.48 17.56 7.87
N GLY A 105 7.88 17.45 6.68
CA GLY A 105 8.58 17.57 5.40
C GLY A 105 8.75 19.01 4.92
N LEU A 106 9.37 19.17 3.76
CA LEU A 106 9.63 20.46 3.11
C LEU A 106 8.35 21.10 2.53
N VAL A 107 7.35 20.29 2.20
CA VAL A 107 6.09 20.71 1.58
C VAL A 107 4.94 19.82 2.02
N ASP A 108 3.76 20.39 2.15
CA ASP A 108 2.53 19.61 2.29
C ASP A 108 2.12 19.02 0.92
N VAL A 109 2.15 17.70 0.81
CA VAL A 109 1.80 16.98 -0.42
C VAL A 109 0.31 16.69 -0.54
N ARG A 110 -0.52 16.95 0.48
CA ARG A 110 -1.97 16.66 0.46
C ARG A 110 -2.69 17.38 -0.68
N PRO A 111 -2.44 18.67 -0.98
CA PRO A 111 -3.02 19.34 -2.15
C PRO A 111 -2.56 18.71 -3.48
N LEU A 112 -1.30 18.24 -3.54
CA LEU A 112 -0.74 17.60 -4.74
C LEU A 112 -1.41 16.24 -5.02
N VAL A 113 -1.75 15.48 -3.98
CA VAL A 113 -2.49 14.21 -4.13
C VAL A 113 -3.84 14.46 -4.81
N ARG A 114 -4.59 15.46 -4.34
CA ARG A 114 -5.89 15.83 -4.92
C ARG A 114 -5.71 16.26 -6.38
N SER A 115 -4.76 17.16 -6.64
CA SER A 115 -4.48 17.63 -7.99
C SER A 115 -4.08 16.49 -8.94
N LEU A 116 -3.29 15.51 -8.46
CA LEU A 116 -2.93 14.33 -9.23
C LEU A 116 -4.16 13.44 -9.51
N ASP A 117 -5.05 13.26 -8.55
CA ASP A 117 -6.30 12.50 -8.72
C ASP A 117 -7.22 13.09 -9.77
N GLU A 118 -7.47 14.39 -9.67
CA GLU A 118 -8.25 15.14 -10.65
C GLU A 118 -7.61 15.07 -12.05
N THR A 119 -6.29 15.29 -12.13
CA THR A 119 -5.55 15.27 -13.41
C THR A 119 -5.57 13.88 -14.04
N VAL A 120 -5.37 12.82 -13.25
CA VAL A 120 -5.39 11.44 -13.77
C VAL A 120 -6.79 11.06 -14.25
N CYS A 121 -7.83 11.37 -13.47
CA CYS A 121 -9.22 11.06 -13.85
C CYS A 121 -9.70 11.85 -15.07
N ALA A 122 -9.14 13.03 -15.33
CA ALA A 122 -9.45 13.85 -16.50
C ALA A 122 -8.87 13.30 -17.82
N VAL A 123 -7.98 12.31 -17.77
CA VAL A 123 -7.30 11.77 -18.97
C VAL A 123 -7.77 10.34 -19.24
N PRO A 124 -8.71 10.11 -20.19
CA PRO A 124 -9.29 8.78 -20.43
C PRO A 124 -8.28 7.68 -20.75
N ALA A 125 -7.15 8.00 -21.38
CA ALA A 125 -6.10 7.03 -21.68
C ALA A 125 -5.50 6.40 -20.40
N LEU A 126 -5.47 7.13 -19.29
CA LEU A 126 -4.90 6.66 -18.01
C LEU A 126 -5.80 5.63 -17.31
N ALA A 127 -7.07 5.48 -17.70
CA ALA A 127 -7.90 4.35 -17.27
C ALA A 127 -7.30 2.98 -17.67
N ASN A 128 -6.44 2.95 -18.70
CA ASN A 128 -5.76 1.75 -19.19
C ASN A 128 -4.40 1.50 -18.50
N LEU A 129 -4.04 2.28 -17.49
CA LEU A 129 -2.85 2.00 -16.70
C LEU A 129 -2.95 0.59 -16.10
N PRO A 130 -1.85 -0.18 -16.09
CA PRO A 130 -1.82 -1.45 -15.38
C PRO A 130 -2.22 -1.24 -13.93
N GLY A 131 -3.06 -2.11 -13.39
CA GLY A 131 -3.38 -2.17 -11.97
C GLY A 131 -2.20 -2.63 -11.10
N ARG A 132 -0.95 -2.45 -11.54
CA ARG A 132 0.27 -2.50 -10.73
C ARG A 132 1.07 -1.20 -10.77
N PHE A 133 0.78 -0.32 -11.72
CA PHE A 133 1.38 1.00 -11.83
C PHE A 133 1.10 1.80 -10.56
N LEU A 134 2.05 2.52 -9.99
CA LEU A 134 1.90 3.19 -8.70
C LEU A 134 2.51 4.59 -8.75
N PHE A 135 1.82 5.57 -8.17
CA PHE A 135 2.37 6.93 -8.01
C PHE A 135 2.79 7.18 -6.56
N ALA A 136 3.74 8.08 -6.34
CA ALA A 136 4.14 8.57 -5.01
C ALA A 136 4.39 10.08 -4.99
N LEU A 137 3.97 10.74 -3.91
CA LEU A 137 4.23 12.14 -3.61
C LEU A 137 4.90 12.24 -2.23
N ASP A 138 6.18 12.56 -2.20
CA ASP A 138 6.99 12.58 -0.99
C ASP A 138 7.32 14.02 -0.58
N SER A 139 7.10 14.34 0.70
CA SER A 139 7.29 15.67 1.27
C SER A 139 8.76 16.08 1.39
N GLY A 140 9.69 15.23 0.97
CA GLY A 140 11.15 15.44 1.03
C GLY A 140 11.83 14.66 2.14
N ARG A 141 11.06 14.01 3.01
CA ARG A 141 11.57 13.09 4.06
C ARG A 141 12.17 11.82 3.45
N GLY A 142 11.74 11.44 2.24
CA GLY A 142 12.19 10.22 1.57
C GLY A 142 11.46 8.96 2.07
N ASP A 143 10.29 9.11 2.65
CA ASP A 143 9.46 8.04 3.18
C ASP A 143 9.05 7.00 2.12
N LEU A 144 8.91 7.41 0.87
CA LEU A 144 8.24 6.60 -0.16
C LEU A 144 9.15 6.08 -1.27
N SER A 145 10.38 6.59 -1.41
CA SER A 145 11.28 6.17 -2.49
C SER A 145 11.59 4.67 -2.42
N GLY A 146 11.75 4.13 -1.21
CA GLY A 146 11.88 2.69 -0.94
C GLY A 146 10.67 1.85 -1.38
N GLU A 147 9.49 2.49 -1.53
CA GLU A 147 8.29 1.84 -2.03
C GLU A 147 8.29 1.64 -3.55
N ARG A 148 9.30 2.16 -4.25
CA ARG A 148 9.51 1.99 -5.70
C ARG A 148 8.22 2.20 -6.48
N ALA A 149 7.58 3.35 -6.27
CA ALA A 149 6.49 3.78 -7.14
C ALA A 149 7.02 3.94 -8.58
N ASP A 150 6.20 3.65 -9.57
CA ASP A 150 6.58 3.73 -10.98
C ASP A 150 6.96 5.15 -11.36
N LEU A 151 6.14 6.11 -10.94
CA LEU A 151 6.41 7.53 -11.04
C LEU A 151 6.24 8.19 -9.67
N GLY A 152 7.25 8.94 -9.24
CA GLY A 152 7.21 9.67 -7.99
C GLY A 152 7.60 11.13 -8.16
N TRP A 153 7.22 11.97 -7.20
CA TRP A 153 7.82 13.29 -7.00
C TRP A 153 8.27 13.39 -5.54
N GLN A 154 9.53 13.73 -5.31
CA GLN A 154 10.08 13.94 -3.97
C GLN A 154 10.59 15.37 -3.84
N ALA A 155 10.06 16.10 -2.86
CA ALA A 155 10.46 17.48 -2.61
C ALA A 155 11.97 17.57 -2.31
N LEU A 156 12.62 18.56 -2.90
CA LEU A 156 14.01 18.92 -2.61
C LEU A 156 14.10 20.30 -1.94
N THR A 157 13.11 21.15 -2.22
CA THR A 157 12.82 22.43 -1.57
C THR A 157 11.29 22.54 -1.44
N PRO A 158 10.76 23.57 -0.76
CA PRO A 158 9.31 23.79 -0.72
C PRO A 158 8.66 23.93 -2.11
N ASP A 159 9.40 24.50 -3.07
CA ASP A 159 8.86 24.83 -4.40
C ASP A 159 9.23 23.83 -5.49
N TYR A 160 10.25 22.99 -5.31
CA TYR A 160 10.78 22.07 -6.34
C TYR A 160 11.05 20.67 -5.81
N GLY A 161 10.88 19.68 -6.68
CA GLY A 161 11.19 18.29 -6.39
C GLY A 161 11.76 17.52 -7.57
N ALA A 162 12.30 16.34 -7.26
CA ALA A 162 12.81 15.38 -8.23
C ALA A 162 11.69 14.45 -8.70
N ILE A 163 11.63 14.19 -10.01
CA ILE A 163 10.81 13.08 -10.53
C ILE A 163 11.57 11.78 -10.34
N LEU A 164 10.89 10.77 -9.82
CA LEU A 164 11.44 9.44 -9.56
C LEU A 164 10.86 8.41 -10.53
N PHE A 165 11.71 7.53 -11.05
CA PHE A 165 11.32 6.33 -11.80
C PHE A 165 11.69 5.09 -10.98
N ASP A 166 10.72 4.23 -10.68
CA ASP A 166 10.91 3.07 -9.77
C ASP A 166 11.60 3.46 -8.44
N GLY A 167 11.25 4.63 -7.89
CA GLY A 167 11.84 5.17 -6.66
C GLY A 167 13.25 5.80 -6.79
N SER A 168 13.82 5.84 -8.00
CA SER A 168 15.16 6.41 -8.26
C SER A 168 15.07 7.77 -8.94
N ASP A 169 15.96 8.71 -8.58
CA ASP A 169 16.03 10.03 -9.21
C ASP A 169 16.23 9.92 -10.73
N SER A 170 15.30 10.49 -11.51
CA SER A 170 15.40 10.52 -12.98
C SER A 170 16.32 11.65 -13.50
N GLY A 171 16.73 12.57 -12.62
CA GLY A 171 17.43 13.80 -12.97
C GLY A 171 16.51 14.94 -13.43
N LEU A 172 15.20 14.71 -13.56
CA LEU A 172 14.23 15.77 -13.87
C LEU A 172 13.87 16.54 -12.58
N ARG A 173 13.75 17.87 -12.69
CA ARG A 173 13.33 18.77 -11.62
C ARG A 173 12.09 19.53 -12.04
N VAL A 174 11.04 19.40 -11.24
CA VAL A 174 9.71 19.95 -11.55
C VAL A 174 9.21 20.75 -10.33
N PRO A 175 8.67 21.97 -10.54
CA PRO A 175 8.08 22.73 -9.44
C PRO A 175 6.86 22.00 -8.86
N ALA A 176 6.60 22.17 -7.56
CA ALA A 176 5.48 21.52 -6.87
C ALA A 176 4.14 21.77 -7.59
N SER A 177 3.92 22.99 -8.07
CA SER A 177 2.73 23.39 -8.84
C SER A 177 2.53 22.64 -10.16
N ALA A 178 3.58 22.05 -10.73
CA ALA A 178 3.51 21.27 -11.96
C ALA A 178 3.67 19.75 -11.73
N ALA A 179 3.87 19.30 -10.49
CA ALA A 179 4.15 17.90 -10.17
C ALA A 179 3.04 16.96 -10.63
N ALA A 180 1.78 17.28 -10.34
CA ALA A 180 0.61 16.48 -10.74
C ALA A 180 0.51 16.32 -12.26
N GLY A 181 0.57 17.44 -13.00
CA GLY A 181 0.55 17.45 -14.46
C GLY A 181 1.74 16.70 -15.08
N ALA A 182 2.92 16.81 -14.48
CA ALA A 182 4.09 16.10 -14.92
C ALA A 182 3.95 14.58 -14.78
N LEU A 183 3.53 14.11 -13.60
CA LEU A 183 3.30 12.69 -13.34
C LEU A 183 2.23 12.10 -14.26
N ALA A 184 1.11 12.83 -14.48
CA ALA A 184 0.06 12.40 -15.39
C ALA A 184 0.56 12.30 -16.84
N ARG A 185 1.30 13.30 -17.34
CA ARG A 185 1.88 13.27 -18.69
C ARG A 185 2.87 12.12 -18.87
N LEU A 186 3.75 11.89 -17.89
CA LEU A 186 4.68 10.76 -17.90
C LEU A 186 3.94 9.42 -17.89
N ALA A 187 2.82 9.33 -17.18
CA ALA A 187 1.97 8.13 -17.20
C ALA A 187 1.31 7.90 -18.57
N VAL A 188 0.92 8.96 -19.30
CA VAL A 188 0.41 8.84 -20.68
C VAL A 188 1.51 8.29 -21.59
N VAL A 189 2.72 8.84 -21.52
CA VAL A 189 3.84 8.33 -22.31
C VAL A 189 4.17 6.89 -21.95
N PHE A 190 4.09 6.52 -20.67
CA PHE A 190 4.20 5.12 -20.26
C PHE A 190 3.14 4.26 -20.96
N THR A 191 1.87 4.67 -21.04
CA THR A 191 0.85 3.88 -21.75
C THR A 191 1.11 3.72 -23.25
N GLU A 192 1.80 4.68 -23.87
CA GLU A 192 2.15 4.65 -25.29
C GLU A 192 3.33 3.70 -25.56
N ILE A 193 4.34 3.68 -24.68
CA ILE A 193 5.59 2.94 -24.92
C ILE A 193 5.66 1.58 -24.22
N ARG A 194 4.75 1.29 -23.28
CA ARG A 194 4.88 0.14 -22.37
C ARG A 194 4.88 -1.23 -23.03
N GLY A 195 4.24 -1.41 -24.18
CA GLY A 195 3.92 -2.74 -24.68
C GLY A 195 3.28 -3.61 -23.58
N ASP A 196 3.92 -4.72 -23.24
CA ASP A 196 3.47 -5.65 -22.19
C ASP A 196 3.94 -5.29 -20.76
N ALA A 197 4.77 -4.26 -20.60
CA ALA A 197 5.29 -3.83 -19.30
C ALA A 197 4.14 -3.38 -18.38
N TRP A 198 4.11 -3.88 -17.15
CA TRP A 198 3.15 -3.44 -16.13
C TRP A 198 3.70 -2.32 -15.24
N ARG A 199 5.01 -2.08 -15.32
CA ARG A 199 5.78 -1.22 -14.43
C ARG A 199 6.87 -0.49 -15.22
N VAL A 200 7.28 0.69 -14.78
CA VAL A 200 8.34 1.49 -15.44
C VAL A 200 9.66 0.73 -15.49
N ARG A 201 10.02 0.01 -14.42
CA ARG A 201 11.24 -0.84 -14.38
C ARG A 201 11.28 -1.99 -15.39
N GLU A 202 10.16 -2.31 -16.03
CA GLU A 202 10.06 -3.36 -17.06
C GLU A 202 10.27 -2.79 -18.47
N LEU A 203 10.37 -1.47 -18.62
CA LEU A 203 10.68 -0.85 -19.90
C LEU A 203 12.12 -1.17 -20.32
N PRO A 204 12.36 -1.42 -21.62
CA PRO A 204 13.71 -1.62 -22.13
C PRO A 204 14.53 -0.32 -22.17
N ASP A 205 13.84 0.82 -22.31
CA ASP A 205 14.42 2.16 -22.38
C ASP A 205 13.46 3.18 -21.77
N ASP A 206 13.98 4.05 -20.89
CA ASP A 206 13.23 5.13 -20.24
C ASP A 206 13.48 6.51 -20.88
N ALA A 207 14.29 6.59 -21.95
CA ALA A 207 14.56 7.82 -22.68
C ALA A 207 13.30 8.57 -23.14
N PRO A 208 12.23 7.90 -23.63
CA PRO A 208 10.99 8.60 -23.98
C PRO A 208 10.32 9.30 -22.79
N LEU A 209 10.39 8.70 -21.59
CA LEU A 209 9.87 9.33 -20.37
C LEU A 209 10.72 10.55 -19.99
N ILE A 210 12.05 10.46 -20.10
CA ILE A 210 12.95 11.59 -19.86
C ILE A 210 12.67 12.74 -20.84
N GLU A 211 12.47 12.45 -22.12
CA GLU A 211 12.17 13.44 -23.14
C GLU A 211 10.83 14.15 -22.87
N ALA A 212 9.78 13.38 -22.58
CA ALA A 212 8.49 13.91 -22.18
C ALA A 212 8.58 14.78 -20.91
N GLY A 213 9.41 14.37 -19.96
CA GLY A 213 9.77 15.13 -18.77
C GLY A 213 10.36 16.50 -19.07
N ARG A 214 11.33 16.57 -19.99
CA ARG A 214 11.97 17.85 -20.39
C ARG A 214 10.96 18.81 -21.01
N ALA A 215 10.02 18.30 -21.79
CA ALA A 215 8.98 19.10 -22.43
C ALA A 215 7.97 19.74 -21.45
N LEU A 216 8.09 19.48 -20.14
CA LEU A 216 7.29 20.09 -19.07
C LEU A 216 7.98 21.30 -18.42
N ARG A 217 8.98 21.89 -19.08
CA ARG A 217 9.87 22.93 -18.51
C ARG A 217 10.66 22.42 -17.29
N ALA A 218 10.93 21.13 -17.24
CA ALA A 218 11.76 20.55 -16.20
C ALA A 218 13.24 20.88 -16.46
N ALA A 219 13.98 21.25 -15.41
CA ALA A 219 15.43 21.28 -15.48
C ALA A 219 15.97 19.85 -15.42
N ARG A 220 17.03 19.54 -16.19
CA ARG A 220 17.74 18.27 -16.11
C ARG A 220 19.06 18.45 -15.39
N VAL A 221 19.25 17.69 -14.33
CA VAL A 221 20.52 17.60 -13.58
C VAL A 221 20.97 16.14 -13.53
N PRO A 222 22.25 15.85 -13.25
CA PRO A 222 22.69 14.48 -12.98
C PRO A 222 21.86 13.83 -11.87
N PRO A 223 21.30 12.63 -12.09
CA PRO A 223 20.66 11.85 -11.04
C PRO A 223 21.56 11.68 -9.81
N ARG A 224 20.97 11.75 -8.62
CA ARG A 224 21.67 11.49 -7.37
C ARG A 224 20.89 10.55 -6.47
N ARG A 225 21.58 9.94 -5.50
CA ARG A 225 20.91 9.23 -4.41
C ARG A 225 20.14 10.25 -3.56
N LEU A 226 18.84 10.04 -3.41
CA LEU A 226 17.98 10.82 -2.53
C LEU A 226 17.82 10.11 -1.19
N PRO A 227 17.44 10.83 -0.13
CA PRO A 227 17.02 10.21 1.13
C PRO A 227 15.94 9.16 0.88
N SER A 228 16.08 8.03 1.55
CA SER A 228 15.11 6.93 1.56
C SER A 228 15.01 6.44 3.00
N THR A 229 13.85 6.61 3.60
CA THR A 229 13.51 6.16 4.95
C THR A 229 12.13 5.47 4.92
N ARG A 230 11.59 5.13 6.09
CA ARG A 230 10.21 4.70 6.28
C ARG A 230 9.64 5.35 7.54
N VAL A 231 8.32 5.49 7.60
CA VAL A 231 7.66 5.89 8.85
C VAL A 231 7.56 4.67 9.75
N GLU A 232 8.16 4.76 10.94
CA GLU A 232 8.10 3.74 11.99
C GLU A 232 6.88 3.95 12.90
N LEU A 233 6.56 2.94 13.70
CA LEU A 233 5.52 3.07 14.73
C LEU A 233 6.00 3.99 15.86
N GLY A 234 5.07 4.75 16.43
CA GLY A 234 5.34 5.71 17.49
C GLY A 234 5.01 7.14 17.09
N GLU A 235 5.49 8.08 17.91
CA GLU A 235 5.21 9.51 17.79
C GLU A 235 6.06 10.16 16.67
N HIS A 236 5.44 11.03 15.89
CA HIS A 236 6.07 11.85 14.84
C HIS A 236 5.62 13.31 15.03
N GLY A 237 6.20 13.98 16.03
CA GLY A 237 5.71 15.30 16.45
C GLY A 237 4.38 15.16 17.19
N GLU A 238 3.34 15.84 16.72
CA GLU A 238 1.98 15.70 17.29
C GLU A 238 1.23 14.47 16.75
N GLU A 239 1.75 13.84 15.68
CA GLU A 239 1.11 12.69 15.04
C GLU A 239 1.56 11.37 15.68
N LEU A 240 0.74 10.33 15.55
CA LEU A 240 1.04 8.99 16.06
C LEU A 240 0.80 7.93 14.99
N CYS A 241 1.83 7.14 14.71
CA CYS A 241 1.77 6.01 13.80
C CYS A 241 1.59 4.72 14.60
N VAL A 242 0.47 4.03 14.39
CA VAL A 242 0.17 2.74 15.03
C VAL A 242 -0.16 1.67 13.99
N ALA A 243 0.02 0.39 14.31
CA ALA A 243 -0.41 -0.69 13.42
C ALA A 243 -1.37 -1.64 14.13
N PRO A 244 -2.48 -2.04 13.49
CA PRO A 244 -3.21 -3.20 13.97
C PRO A 244 -2.39 -4.48 13.70
N PRO A 245 -2.44 -5.49 14.59
CA PRO A 245 -1.78 -6.77 14.37
C PRO A 245 -2.10 -7.35 12.99
N LEU A 246 -1.06 -7.76 12.26
CA LEU A 246 -1.14 -8.31 10.90
C LEU A 246 -1.80 -7.38 9.85
N GLY A 247 -2.00 -6.10 10.16
CA GLY A 247 -2.67 -5.14 9.29
C GLY A 247 -4.18 -5.34 9.17
N VAL A 248 -4.84 -5.84 10.22
CA VAL A 248 -6.28 -6.15 10.22
C VAL A 248 -7.00 -5.33 11.29
N LEU A 249 -7.85 -4.40 10.88
CA LEU A 249 -8.76 -3.69 11.77
C LEU A 249 -10.07 -4.47 11.88
N SER A 250 -10.53 -4.75 13.08
CA SER A 250 -11.92 -5.11 13.31
C SER A 250 -12.84 -3.91 13.06
N ALA A 251 -14.14 -4.15 12.92
CA ALA A 251 -15.12 -3.06 12.89
C ALA A 251 -15.03 -2.15 14.13
N ASN A 252 -14.78 -2.73 15.32
CA ASN A 252 -14.60 -1.96 16.55
C ASN A 252 -13.35 -1.08 16.52
N ASP A 253 -12.24 -1.57 15.97
CA ASP A 253 -11.03 -0.78 15.79
C ASP A 253 -11.28 0.42 14.88
N ALA A 254 -12.00 0.20 13.78
CA ALA A 254 -12.37 1.27 12.86
C ALA A 254 -13.30 2.32 13.52
N TYR A 255 -14.27 1.89 14.34
CA TYR A 255 -15.10 2.81 15.13
C TYR A 255 -14.30 3.57 16.18
N LEU A 256 -13.35 2.90 16.86
CA LEU A 256 -12.44 3.53 17.80
C LEU A 256 -11.63 4.63 17.10
N LEU A 257 -10.94 4.32 16.00
CA LEU A 257 -10.17 5.29 15.22
C LEU A 257 -11.03 6.49 14.76
N ALA A 258 -12.25 6.24 14.30
CA ALA A 258 -13.20 7.29 13.91
C ALA A 258 -13.66 8.17 15.09
N SER A 259 -13.68 7.63 16.31
CA SER A 259 -14.00 8.40 17.53
C SER A 259 -12.82 9.24 18.05
N LEU A 260 -11.59 8.88 17.67
CA LEU A 260 -10.36 9.52 18.12
C LEU A 260 -9.93 10.66 17.20
N ALA A 261 -10.21 10.56 15.90
CA ALA A 261 -9.78 11.54 14.92
C ALA A 261 -10.83 11.75 13.82
N GLY A 262 -10.97 13.00 13.36
CA GLY A 262 -11.84 13.33 12.22
C GLY A 262 -11.35 12.73 10.89
N GLU A 263 -10.06 12.42 10.80
CA GLU A 263 -9.43 11.74 9.67
C GLU A 263 -8.18 10.99 10.15
N VAL A 264 -7.88 9.86 9.51
CA VAL A 264 -6.64 9.11 9.69
C VAL A 264 -5.97 8.83 8.35
N THR A 265 -4.67 8.50 8.36
CA THR A 265 -3.92 8.14 7.15
C THR A 265 -3.44 6.69 7.20
N ILE A 266 -3.92 5.86 6.27
CA ILE A 266 -3.44 4.49 6.06
C ILE A 266 -2.09 4.54 5.33
N THR A 267 -1.10 3.82 5.81
CA THR A 267 0.26 3.82 5.24
C THR A 267 0.49 2.61 4.32
N PRO A 268 1.52 2.64 3.45
CA PRO A 268 1.93 1.44 2.69
C PRO A 268 2.56 0.35 3.57
N TRP A 269 2.79 0.60 4.86
CA TRP A 269 3.36 -0.36 5.82
C TRP A 269 2.31 -1.04 6.70
N ARG A 270 1.03 -0.94 6.33
CA ARG A 270 -0.11 -1.49 7.10
C ARG A 270 -0.22 -0.89 8.51
N SER A 271 0.13 0.39 8.63
CA SER A 271 -0.11 1.20 9.81
C SER A 271 -1.11 2.31 9.51
N VAL A 272 -1.53 3.02 10.55
CA VAL A 272 -2.47 4.13 10.58
C VAL A 272 -1.80 5.29 11.30
N VAL A 273 -1.80 6.47 10.70
CA VAL A 273 -1.36 7.71 11.35
C VAL A 273 -2.58 8.46 11.86
N LEU A 274 -2.56 8.81 13.14
CA LEU A 274 -3.50 9.70 13.80
C LEU A 274 -2.87 11.09 13.99
N PRO A 275 -3.66 12.17 13.95
CA PRO A 275 -3.15 13.54 14.06
C PRO A 275 -2.80 13.97 15.50
N ASP A 276 -3.05 13.12 16.50
CA ASP A 276 -2.85 13.43 17.91
C ASP A 276 -2.23 12.23 18.64
N ALA A 277 -1.00 12.38 19.10
CA ALA A 277 -0.25 11.35 19.81
C ALA A 277 -0.77 11.09 21.23
N SER A 278 -1.47 12.04 21.84
CA SER A 278 -2.01 11.87 23.19
C SER A 278 -3.05 10.77 23.30
N VAL A 279 -3.59 10.30 22.18
CA VAL A 279 -4.57 9.19 22.12
C VAL A 279 -3.93 7.81 22.26
N ALA A 280 -2.60 7.68 22.27
CA ALA A 280 -1.90 6.40 22.38
C ALA A 280 -2.41 5.48 23.51
N PRO A 281 -2.70 5.97 24.73
CA PRO A 281 -3.23 5.13 25.81
C PRO A 281 -4.63 4.53 25.55
N ARG A 282 -5.37 5.05 24.56
CA ARG A 282 -6.72 4.58 24.19
C ARG A 282 -6.69 3.51 23.10
N LEU A 283 -5.53 3.23 22.51
CA LEU A 283 -5.36 2.29 21.39
C LEU A 283 -4.91 0.91 21.87
N GLU A 284 -5.64 0.35 22.83
CA GLU A 284 -5.40 -1.02 23.31
C GLU A 284 -5.48 -2.02 22.14
N GLY A 285 -4.53 -2.97 22.08
CA GLY A 285 -4.45 -3.96 21.01
C GLY A 285 -3.74 -3.49 19.73
N PHE A 286 -3.42 -2.20 19.60
CA PHE A 286 -2.57 -1.69 18.53
C PHE A 286 -1.08 -1.77 18.92
N LEU A 287 -0.24 -1.90 17.90
CA LEU A 287 1.21 -1.79 18.00
C LEU A 287 1.59 -0.30 17.91
N THR A 288 2.16 0.25 18.99
CA THR A 288 2.50 1.68 19.13
C THR A 288 4.00 1.96 19.11
N SER A 289 4.84 0.92 19.03
CA SER A 289 6.30 1.00 19.00
C SER A 289 6.86 -0.05 18.02
N GLN A 290 8.00 0.26 17.40
CA GLN A 290 8.68 -0.66 16.49
C GLN A 290 9.25 -1.91 17.20
N ASP A 291 9.40 -1.85 18.53
CA ASP A 291 9.83 -2.97 19.39
C ASP A 291 8.64 -3.79 19.92
N ALA A 292 7.40 -3.37 19.63
CA ALA A 292 6.22 -4.08 20.09
C ALA A 292 6.18 -5.51 19.54
N PRO A 293 5.77 -6.51 20.35
CA PRO A 293 5.61 -7.88 19.89
C PRO A 293 4.71 -7.93 18.64
N GLY A 294 5.24 -8.46 17.53
CA GLY A 294 4.52 -8.51 16.26
C GLY A 294 4.72 -7.33 15.29
N ALA A 295 5.45 -6.28 15.66
CA ALA A 295 5.73 -5.15 14.76
C ALA A 295 6.53 -5.54 13.49
N GLY A 296 7.37 -6.57 13.59
CA GLY A 296 8.10 -7.17 12.47
C GLY A 296 7.37 -8.33 11.78
N VAL A 297 6.18 -8.72 12.25
CA VAL A 297 5.47 -9.90 11.77
C VAL A 297 4.37 -9.51 10.79
N SER A 298 4.35 -10.18 9.65
CA SER A 298 3.32 -9.98 8.64
C SER A 298 2.89 -11.30 8.01
N ALA A 299 1.68 -11.34 7.47
CA ALA A 299 1.18 -12.50 6.75
C ALA A 299 0.41 -12.07 5.49
N CYS A 300 0.34 -12.96 4.51
CA CYS A 300 -0.69 -12.87 3.47
C CYS A 300 -2.06 -13.28 4.05
N ILE A 301 -3.11 -13.33 3.22
CA ILE A 301 -4.46 -13.70 3.70
C ILE A 301 -4.54 -15.16 4.19
N GLY A 302 -3.80 -16.08 3.55
CA GLY A 302 -3.83 -17.50 3.91
C GLY A 302 -5.18 -18.19 3.67
N ARG A 303 -5.34 -19.39 4.22
CA ARG A 303 -6.65 -20.03 4.39
C ARG A 303 -7.39 -19.36 5.56
N PRO A 304 -8.74 -19.38 5.57
CA PRO A 304 -9.61 -19.88 4.50
C PRO A 304 -9.77 -18.90 3.32
N GLY A 305 -9.27 -17.65 3.44
CA GLY A 305 -9.60 -16.58 2.50
C GLY A 305 -8.97 -16.62 1.10
N CYS A 306 -7.94 -17.43 0.87
CA CYS A 306 -7.30 -17.59 -0.44
C CYS A 306 -7.31 -19.04 -0.90
N SER A 307 -7.89 -19.27 -2.08
CA SER A 307 -8.00 -20.59 -2.72
C SER A 307 -6.64 -21.21 -3.07
N ARG A 308 -5.58 -20.40 -3.16
CA ARG A 308 -4.21 -20.89 -3.38
C ARG A 308 -3.45 -21.23 -2.12
N ALA A 309 -3.93 -20.79 -0.96
CA ALA A 309 -3.20 -20.99 0.27
C ALA A 309 -3.27 -22.46 0.72
N LEU A 310 -2.14 -22.97 1.21
CA LEU A 310 -2.00 -24.31 1.75
C LEU A 310 -2.24 -24.36 3.27
N ALA A 311 -2.13 -23.22 3.96
CA ALA A 311 -2.29 -23.12 5.41
C ALA A 311 -2.96 -21.82 5.85
N ASP A 312 -3.51 -21.83 7.08
CA ASP A 312 -3.94 -20.63 7.79
C ASP A 312 -2.73 -19.94 8.42
N VAL A 313 -2.06 -19.13 7.60
CA VAL A 313 -0.84 -18.43 7.99
C VAL A 313 -1.08 -17.25 8.92
N ARG A 314 -2.31 -16.74 9.01
CA ARG A 314 -2.63 -15.62 9.92
C ARG A 314 -2.84 -16.12 11.34
N ALA A 315 -3.58 -17.22 11.51
CA ALA A 315 -3.70 -17.87 12.82
C ALA A 315 -2.33 -18.30 13.37
N LEU A 316 -1.43 -18.72 12.48
CA LEU A 316 -0.07 -19.07 12.84
C LEU A 316 0.79 -17.84 13.19
N ALA A 317 0.76 -16.80 12.36
CA ALA A 317 1.51 -15.56 12.63
C ALA A 317 1.07 -14.89 13.94
N ALA A 318 -0.22 -14.97 14.29
CA ALA A 318 -0.75 -14.48 15.56
C ALA A 318 -0.16 -15.19 16.79
N LYS A 319 0.35 -16.42 16.63
CA LYS A 319 1.05 -17.18 17.70
C LYS A 319 2.55 -16.89 17.75
N ALA A 320 3.08 -16.09 16.82
CA ALA A 320 4.50 -15.77 16.70
C ALA A 320 4.76 -14.26 16.91
N LEU A 321 3.85 -13.54 17.59
CA LEU A 321 3.98 -12.11 17.84
C LEU A 321 4.94 -11.87 19.01
N GLU A 322 6.22 -12.18 18.80
CA GLU A 322 7.30 -11.98 19.78
C GLU A 322 8.08 -10.69 19.46
N PRO A 323 8.69 -10.03 20.48
CA PRO A 323 9.60 -8.91 20.25
C PRO A 323 10.79 -9.30 19.36
N GLY A 324 11.18 -8.41 18.45
CA GLY A 324 12.37 -8.60 17.59
C GLY A 324 12.21 -9.59 16.43
N LEU A 325 11.15 -10.39 16.37
CA LEU A 325 10.91 -11.27 15.23
C LEU A 325 10.50 -10.46 14.00
N THR A 326 11.29 -10.57 12.92
CA THR A 326 10.93 -10.05 11.60
C THR A 326 10.68 -11.21 10.64
N ALA A 327 9.40 -11.46 10.33
CA ALA A 327 8.98 -12.63 9.54
C ALA A 327 7.77 -12.33 8.64
N HIS A 328 7.72 -13.00 7.49
CA HIS A 328 6.55 -12.98 6.62
C HIS A 328 5.98 -14.39 6.39
N PHE A 329 4.73 -14.59 6.76
CA PHE A 329 4.03 -15.87 6.60
C PHE A 329 3.20 -15.91 5.30
N SER A 330 3.61 -16.80 4.41
CA SER A 330 3.07 -16.98 3.06
C SER A 330 2.33 -18.30 2.94
N GLY A 331 1.05 -18.25 2.56
CA GLY A 331 0.24 -19.47 2.36
C GLY A 331 0.55 -20.19 1.04
N CYS A 332 1.27 -19.56 0.11
CA CYS A 332 1.69 -20.15 -1.17
C CYS A 332 2.92 -19.41 -1.72
N ASP A 333 3.51 -19.97 -2.77
CA ASP A 333 4.71 -19.50 -3.46
C ASP A 333 4.68 -18.03 -3.93
N ARG A 334 3.48 -17.47 -4.11
CA ARG A 334 3.27 -16.07 -4.51
C ARG A 334 3.74 -15.03 -3.49
N ARG A 335 3.91 -15.40 -2.22
CA ARG A 335 4.40 -14.51 -1.14
C ARG A 335 3.70 -13.15 -1.12
N CYS A 336 2.36 -13.18 -1.20
CA CYS A 336 1.57 -11.98 -1.40
C CYS A 336 1.73 -11.00 -0.23
N GLY A 337 2.31 -9.84 -0.52
CA GLY A 337 2.51 -8.79 0.46
C GLY A 337 3.72 -8.99 1.35
N ALA A 338 4.68 -9.84 0.95
CA ALA A 338 5.98 -9.89 1.60
C ALA A 338 6.62 -8.50 1.62
N PRO A 339 7.22 -8.08 2.75
CA PRO A 339 7.94 -6.82 2.82
C PRO A 339 9.19 -6.88 1.92
N ARG A 340 9.68 -5.71 1.49
CA ARG A 340 10.89 -5.64 0.65
C ARG A 340 12.20 -5.79 1.44
N GLY A 341 12.18 -5.46 2.73
CA GLY A 341 13.35 -5.54 3.60
C GLY A 341 13.67 -6.98 4.05
N PRO A 342 14.81 -7.18 4.73
CA PRO A 342 15.17 -8.47 5.32
C PRO A 342 14.06 -8.97 6.26
N HIS A 343 13.73 -10.25 6.13
CA HIS A 343 12.75 -10.94 6.98
C HIS A 343 12.96 -12.45 6.83
N ARG A 344 12.54 -13.22 7.82
CA ARG A 344 12.40 -14.68 7.69
C ARG A 344 11.24 -15.00 6.74
N ASP A 345 11.50 -15.71 5.65
CA ASP A 345 10.49 -16.19 4.69
C ASP A 345 9.88 -17.49 5.21
N VAL A 346 8.63 -17.43 5.69
CA VAL A 346 7.89 -18.60 6.19
C VAL A 346 6.84 -19.00 5.15
N LEU A 347 7.13 -20.02 4.35
CA LEU A 347 6.28 -20.45 3.24
C LEU A 347 5.60 -21.79 3.53
N ALA A 348 4.27 -21.82 3.52
CA ALA A 348 3.49 -23.04 3.63
C ALA A 348 3.71 -24.00 2.45
N THR A 349 3.80 -25.29 2.74
CA THR A 349 3.95 -26.40 1.79
C THR A 349 2.93 -27.51 2.07
N ALA A 350 2.93 -28.58 1.26
CA ALA A 350 2.12 -29.77 1.51
C ALA A 350 2.68 -30.57 2.70
N GLY A 351 2.37 -30.15 3.94
CA GLY A 351 2.70 -30.89 5.17
C GLY A 351 3.60 -30.16 6.17
N GLY A 352 4.08 -28.96 5.84
CA GLY A 352 4.95 -28.17 6.72
C GLY A 352 5.25 -26.81 6.13
N TYR A 353 6.39 -26.24 6.49
CA TYR A 353 6.81 -24.90 6.06
C TYR A 353 8.26 -24.91 5.59
N LEU A 354 8.59 -24.04 4.64
CA LEU A 354 9.97 -23.63 4.39
C LEU A 354 10.22 -22.36 5.19
N VAL A 355 11.24 -22.36 6.05
CA VAL A 355 11.76 -21.18 6.75
C VAL A 355 13.10 -20.84 6.10
N ASP A 356 13.16 -19.73 5.37
CA ASP A 356 14.32 -19.32 4.58
C ASP A 356 14.83 -20.43 3.64
N GLY A 357 13.90 -21.24 3.12
CA GLY A 357 14.17 -22.38 2.24
C GLY A 357 14.47 -23.71 2.94
N ALA A 358 14.63 -23.72 4.26
CA ALA A 358 14.79 -24.96 5.04
C ALA A 358 13.43 -25.52 5.48
N TRP A 359 13.18 -26.81 5.24
CA TRP A 359 11.91 -27.43 5.63
C TRP A 359 11.81 -27.63 7.15
N VAL A 360 10.66 -27.28 7.72
CA VAL A 360 10.30 -27.42 9.13
C VAL A 360 8.88 -28.02 9.22
N SER A 361 8.68 -28.91 10.18
CA SER A 361 7.36 -29.49 10.43
C SER A 361 6.40 -28.43 11.00
N THR A 362 5.09 -28.69 10.94
CA THR A 362 4.10 -27.76 11.52
C THR A 362 4.25 -27.64 13.04
N VAL A 363 4.65 -28.72 13.72
CA VAL A 363 4.78 -28.74 15.18
C VAL A 363 6.03 -28.01 15.66
N ASP A 364 7.11 -28.04 14.87
CA ASP A 364 8.40 -27.43 15.23
C ASP A 364 8.52 -25.97 14.76
N LEU A 365 7.54 -25.47 13.99
CA LEU A 365 7.69 -24.17 13.32
C LEU A 365 7.90 -23.02 14.30
N LEU A 366 7.04 -22.88 15.32
CA LEU A 366 7.16 -21.76 16.26
C LEU A 366 8.51 -21.80 17.01
N GLU A 367 8.95 -22.99 17.41
CA GLU A 367 10.27 -23.17 18.04
C GLU A 367 11.42 -22.81 17.08
N SER A 368 11.32 -23.19 15.80
CA SER A 368 12.33 -22.84 14.79
C SER A 368 12.46 -21.33 14.57
N LEU A 369 11.38 -20.58 14.81
CA LEU A 369 11.39 -19.12 14.74
C LEU A 369 12.06 -18.48 15.95
N HIS A 370 12.09 -19.18 17.08
CA HIS A 370 12.70 -18.72 18.34
C HIS A 370 14.20 -19.07 18.45
N GLY A 371 14.78 -19.75 17.46
CA GLY A 371 16.22 -20.05 17.38
C GLY A 371 17.00 -19.12 16.45
N LYS A 372 18.14 -18.59 16.93
CA LYS A 372 19.12 -17.68 16.30
C LYS A 372 18.73 -16.20 16.22
N GLY A 373 18.90 -15.50 17.34
CA GLY A 373 19.35 -14.12 17.33
C GLY A 373 20.84 -14.07 16.96
N ALA A 374 21.20 -13.07 16.14
CA ALA A 374 22.53 -12.50 15.94
C ALA A 374 23.74 -13.46 15.91
N GLU A 375 24.21 -13.78 14.70
CA GLU A 375 25.63 -13.64 14.38
C GLU A 375 25.79 -12.63 13.24
#